data_AF-E6Y1A2-F1
#
_entry.id   AF-E6Y1A2-F1
#
_cell.length_a   1.000
_cell.length_b   1.000
_cell.length_c   1.000
_cell.angle_alpha   90.00
_cell.angle_beta   90.00
_cell.angle_gamma   90.00
#
_symmetry.space_group_name_H-M   'P 1'
#
loop_
_entity.id
_entity.type
_entity.pdbx_description
1 polymer ?
#
loop_
_entity_poly.entity_id
_entity_poly.type
_entity_poly.pdbx_seq_one_letter_code
_entity_poly.pdbx_strand_id
1 'polypeptide(L)'
;MFALHTLFIMLLSFILVVVLRLTNFGSDLDSTEKMTAFECGFDPLSEMRSPFSTRFFLLVVLFLIFDVEIALLFPILSAFSTSVDLLSSFILTSFLALLLLGMFHEWNEGALDWFST
;
A
#
# COMPACT_ATOMS: atom_id res chain seq x y z
N MET A 1 -17.43 -43.40 5.99
CA MET A 1 -17.31 -42.61 4.75
C MET A 1 -16.48 -41.34 4.96
N PHE A 2 -16.83 -40.47 5.91
CA PHE A 2 -16.05 -39.27 6.24
C PHE A 2 -14.58 -39.57 6.60
N ALA A 3 -14.33 -40.54 7.49
CA ALA A 3 -12.98 -40.95 7.88
C ALA A 3 -12.10 -41.48 6.73
N LEU A 4 -12.72 -42.05 5.69
CA LEU A 4 -12.01 -42.53 4.50
C LEU A 4 -11.56 -41.36 3.62
N HIS A 5 -12.42 -40.36 3.44
CA HIS A 5 -12.07 -39.14 2.72
C HIS A 5 -10.97 -38.35 3.41
N THR A 6 -11.01 -38.23 4.75
CA THR A 6 -9.94 -37.54 5.50
C THR A 6 -8.59 -38.25 5.38
N LEU A 7 -8.58 -39.58 5.40
CA LEU A 7 -7.35 -40.37 5.25
C LEU A 7 -6.79 -40.25 3.82
N PHE A 8 -7.66 -40.26 2.81
CA PHE A 8 -7.27 -40.04 1.41
C PHE A 8 -6.63 -38.67 1.19
N ILE A 9 -7.21 -37.60 1.76
CA ILE A 9 -6.67 -36.24 1.66
C ILE A 9 -5.30 -36.14 2.33
N MET A 10 -5.13 -36.74 3.51
CA MET A 10 -3.83 -36.77 4.21
C MET A 10 -2.76 -37.49 3.39
N LEU A 11 -3.08 -38.65 2.82
CA LEU A 11 -2.15 -39.43 2.01
C LEU A 11 -1.76 -38.69 0.72
N LEU A 12 -2.72 -38.06 0.05
CA LEU A 12 -2.47 -37.25 -1.13
C LEU A 12 -1.54 -36.07 -0.82
N SER A 13 -1.78 -35.38 0.29
CA SER A 13 -0.96 -34.25 0.72
C SER A 13 0.48 -34.66 1.04
N PHE A 14 0.67 -35.82 1.68
CA PHE A 14 1.98 -36.36 1.98
C PHE A 14 2.76 -36.72 0.71
N ILE A 15 2.11 -37.39 -0.25
CA ILE A 15 2.71 -37.74 -1.54
C ILE A 15 3.14 -36.47 -2.29
N LEU A 16 2.28 -35.44 -2.32
CA LEU A 16 2.60 -34.18 -2.97
C LEU A 16 3.86 -33.52 -2.38
N VAL A 17 3.98 -33.48 -1.05
CA VAL A 17 5.16 -32.91 -0.37
C VAL A 17 6.43 -33.71 -0.67
N VAL A 18 6.34 -35.04 -0.71
CA VAL A 18 7.49 -35.90 -1.06
C VAL A 18 7.91 -35.66 -2.51
N VAL A 19 6.96 -35.64 -3.46
CA VAL A 19 7.24 -35.36 -4.86
C VAL A 19 7.89 -33.99 -5.02
N LEU A 20 7.32 -32.95 -4.39
CA LEU A 20 7.89 -31.60 -4.44
C LEU A 20 9.34 -31.57 -3.94
N ARG A 21 9.65 -32.24 -2.83
CA ARG A 21 11.02 -32.30 -2.30
C ARG A 21 11.96 -33.05 -3.23
N LEU A 22 11.53 -34.15 -3.84
CA LEU A 22 12.34 -34.92 -4.79
C LEU A 22 12.56 -34.17 -6.11
N THR A 23 11.58 -33.38 -6.56
CA THR A 23 11.70 -32.55 -7.76
C THR A 23 12.37 -31.20 -7.51
N ASN A 24 12.54 -30.79 -6.25
CA ASN A 24 13.23 -29.56 -5.91
C ASN A 24 14.74 -29.74 -6.13
N PHE A 25 15.13 -29.72 -7.41
CA PHE A 25 16.48 -29.48 -7.90
C PHE A 25 16.84 -27.99 -7.68
N GLY A 26 16.63 -27.50 -6.46
CA GLY A 26 17.23 -26.26 -6.02
C GLY A 26 18.73 -26.49 -6.02
N SER A 27 19.41 -26.02 -7.05
CA SER A 27 20.86 -26.02 -7.07
C SER A 27 21.29 -25.17 -5.87
N ASP A 28 21.78 -25.81 -4.80
CA ASP A 28 22.59 -25.21 -3.73
C ASP A 28 23.94 -24.75 -4.29
N LEU A 29 23.89 -24.06 -5.43
CA LEU A 29 24.99 -23.30 -5.95
C LEU A 29 24.72 -21.89 -5.46
N ASP A 30 25.23 -21.65 -4.25
CA ASP A 30 25.61 -20.33 -3.72
C ASP A 30 26.66 -19.70 -4.66
N SER A 31 26.33 -19.56 -5.95
CA SER A 31 27.09 -18.73 -6.84
C SER A 31 26.81 -17.32 -6.36
N THR A 32 27.84 -16.68 -5.81
CA THR A 32 27.85 -15.28 -5.37
C THR A 32 27.12 -14.37 -6.35
N GLU A 33 27.26 -14.63 -7.65
CA GLU A 33 26.60 -13.94 -8.77
C GLU A 33 25.07 -14.03 -8.82
N LYS A 34 24.45 -15.03 -8.18
CA LYS A 34 22.97 -15.09 -8.03
C LYS A 34 22.49 -14.25 -6.85
N MET A 35 23.39 -13.96 -5.91
CA MET A 35 23.10 -13.17 -4.72
C MET A 35 23.45 -11.68 -4.90
N THR A 36 24.06 -11.31 -6.02
CA THR A 36 24.32 -9.91 -6.40
C THR A 36 23.08 -9.27 -7.03
N ALA A 37 23.00 -7.94 -6.96
CA ALA A 37 21.91 -7.18 -7.56
C ALA A 37 21.95 -7.29 -9.09
N PHE A 38 20.80 -7.49 -9.72
CA PHE A 38 20.69 -7.52 -11.18
C PHE A 38 20.71 -6.09 -11.75
N GLU A 39 21.80 -5.71 -12.41
CA GLU A 39 21.96 -4.43 -13.10
C GLU A 39 22.23 -4.66 -14.60
N CYS A 40 21.35 -5.40 -15.29
CA CYS A 40 21.45 -5.71 -16.73
C CYS A 40 22.80 -6.35 -17.16
N GLY A 41 23.45 -7.11 -16.27
CA GLY A 41 24.73 -7.78 -16.53
C GLY A 41 25.98 -6.97 -16.20
N PHE A 42 25.82 -5.79 -15.56
CA PHE A 42 26.92 -4.98 -15.03
C PHE A 42 26.97 -5.05 -13.51
N ASP A 43 28.14 -4.72 -12.95
CA ASP A 43 28.26 -4.48 -11.52
C ASP A 43 27.51 -3.20 -11.13
N PRO A 44 26.88 -3.15 -9.95
CA PRO A 44 26.15 -1.97 -9.51
C PRO A 44 27.06 -0.74 -9.45
N LEU A 45 26.75 0.26 -10.28
CA LEU A 45 27.55 1.50 -10.42
C LEU A 45 27.32 2.48 -9.26
N SER A 46 26.21 2.34 -8.54
CA SER A 46 25.81 3.22 -7.44
C SER A 46 25.31 2.42 -6.25
N GLU A 47 25.49 2.99 -5.07
CA GLU A 47 24.87 2.49 -3.84
C GLU A 47 23.36 2.37 -3.98
N MET A 48 22.77 1.31 -3.40
CA MET A 48 21.32 1.08 -3.39
C MET A 48 20.51 2.22 -2.73
N ARG A 49 21.17 3.08 -1.95
CA ARG A 49 20.55 4.22 -1.26
C ARG A 49 20.89 5.52 -1.97
N SER A 50 20.21 5.75 -3.09
CA SER A 50 20.18 7.06 -3.73
C SER A 50 19.13 7.96 -3.05
N PRO A 51 19.33 9.29 -3.04
CA PRO A 51 18.31 10.22 -2.57
C PRO A 51 17.05 10.03 -3.43
N PHE A 52 15.96 9.68 -2.77
CA PHE A 52 14.67 9.51 -3.39
C PHE A 52 14.02 10.87 -3.70
N SER A 53 13.17 10.91 -4.71
CA SER A 53 12.49 12.15 -5.12
C SER A 53 11.61 12.68 -3.98
N THR A 54 11.79 13.96 -3.64
CA THR A 54 11.02 14.67 -2.61
C THR A 54 9.53 14.76 -2.93
N ARG A 55 9.14 14.59 -4.20
CA ARG A 55 7.73 14.63 -4.63
C ARG A 55 6.92 13.48 -4.05
N PHE A 56 7.49 12.28 -4.02
CA PHE A 56 6.84 11.13 -3.41
C PHE A 56 6.70 11.28 -1.89
N PHE A 57 7.67 11.94 -1.24
CA PHE A 57 7.55 12.27 0.17
C PHE A 57 6.37 13.21 0.43
N LEU A 58 6.20 14.26 -0.38
CA LEU A 58 5.07 15.17 -0.28
C LEU A 58 3.73 14.46 -0.48
N LEU A 59 3.63 13.55 -1.48
CA LEU A 59 2.42 12.75 -1.69
C LEU A 59 2.07 11.88 -0.48
N VAL A 60 3.06 11.28 0.20
CA VAL A 60 2.82 10.47 1.41
C VAL A 60 2.32 11.33 2.57
N VAL A 61 2.91 12.51 2.77
CA VAL A 61 2.47 13.45 3.81
C VAL A 61 1.05 13.95 3.54
N LEU A 62 0.75 14.34 2.30
CA LEU A 62 -0.57 14.77 1.88
C LEU A 62 -1.62 13.67 2.09
N PHE A 63 -1.30 12.43 1.69
CA PHE A 63 -2.17 11.28 1.90
C PHE A 63 -2.47 11.04 3.38
N LEU A 64 -1.46 11.15 4.25
CA LEU A 64 -1.64 10.97 5.69
C LEU A 64 -2.58 12.03 6.27
N ILE A 65 -2.39 13.30 5.91
CA ILE A 65 -3.25 14.40 6.37
C ILE A 65 -4.70 14.16 5.92
N PHE A 66 -4.91 13.83 4.63
CA PHE A 66 -6.23 13.62 4.08
C PHE A 66 -6.94 12.39 4.69
N ASP A 67 -6.20 11.33 5.02
CA ASP A 67 -6.73 10.15 5.71
C ASP A 67 -7.26 10.50 7.12
N VAL A 68 -6.51 11.32 7.86
CA VAL A 68 -6.94 11.84 9.17
C VAL A 68 -8.18 12.72 9.04
N GLU A 69 -8.25 13.56 8.01
CA GLU A 69 -9.41 14.43 7.76
C GLU A 69 -10.67 13.63 7.41
N ILE A 70 -10.56 12.56 6.62
CA ILE A 70 -11.67 11.63 6.35
C ILE A 70 -12.10 10.91 7.63
N ALA A 71 -11.16 10.49 8.46
CA ALA A 71 -11.48 9.85 9.74
C ALA A 71 -12.31 10.77 10.66
N LEU A 72 -12.04 12.09 10.63
CA LEU A 72 -12.82 13.09 11.37
C LEU A 72 -14.19 13.38 10.73
N LEU A 73 -14.33 13.20 9.42
CA LEU A 73 -15.58 13.40 8.69
C LEU A 73 -16.63 12.31 9.04
N PHE A 74 -16.19 11.08 9.31
CA PHE A 74 -17.09 9.95 9.56
C PHE A 74 -18.02 10.11 10.79
N PRO A 75 -17.53 10.54 11.97
CA PRO A 75 -18.39 10.87 13.11
C PRO A 75 -19.40 11.99 12.81
N ILE A 76 -18.98 13.02 12.08
CA ILE A 76 -19.84 14.16 11.74
C ILE A 76 -20.99 13.70 10.84
N LEU A 77 -20.71 12.88 9.83
CA LEU A 77 -21.75 12.27 8.98
C LEU A 77 -22.70 11.38 9.78
N SER A 78 -22.16 10.58 10.71
CA SER A 78 -22.99 9.72 11.56
C SER A 78 -23.95 10.53 12.44
N ALA A 79 -23.49 11.64 13.03
CA ALA A 79 -24.34 12.55 13.80
C ALA A 79 -25.43 13.17 12.93
N PHE A 80 -25.08 13.56 11.70
CA PHE A 80 -26.03 14.12 10.72
C PHE A 80 -27.16 13.16 10.34
N SER A 81 -26.90 11.86 10.36
CA SER A 81 -27.92 10.84 10.05
C SER A 81 -29.00 10.72 11.13
N THR A 82 -28.70 11.13 12.37
CA THR A 82 -29.63 11.00 13.51
C THR A 82 -30.50 12.24 13.71
N SER A 83 -29.94 13.44 13.55
CA SER A 83 -30.65 14.70 13.63
C SER A 83 -29.92 15.79 12.85
N VAL A 84 -30.68 16.59 12.10
CA VAL A 84 -30.15 17.69 11.31
C VAL A 84 -30.51 19.01 11.97
N ASP A 85 -29.52 19.64 12.59
CA ASP A 85 -29.63 20.98 13.14
C ASP A 85 -28.96 21.99 12.20
N LEU A 86 -29.41 23.25 12.22
CA LEU A 86 -28.76 24.32 11.46
C LEU A 86 -27.28 24.48 11.84
N LEU A 87 -26.94 24.24 13.10
CA LEU A 87 -25.56 24.29 13.57
C LEU A 87 -24.72 23.13 13.00
N SER A 88 -25.24 21.89 13.02
CA SER A 88 -24.50 20.75 12.48
C SER A 88 -24.29 20.87 10.96
N SER A 89 -25.26 21.46 10.25
CA SER A 89 -25.13 21.68 8.79
C SER A 89 -24.10 22.74 8.46
N PHE A 90 -24.02 23.81 9.28
CA PHE A 90 -22.97 24.81 9.17
C PHE A 90 -21.57 24.24 9.48
N ILE A 91 -21.44 23.37 10.50
CA ILE A 91 -20.17 22.72 10.84
C ILE A 91 -19.71 21.79 9.70
N LEU A 92 -20.60 20.95 9.15
CA LEU A 92 -20.25 20.06 8.05
C LEU A 92 -19.83 20.85 6.79
N THR A 93 -20.59 21.88 6.43
CA THR A 93 -20.29 22.70 5.24
C THR A 93 -19.00 23.51 5.39
N SER A 94 -18.74 24.08 6.57
CA SER A 94 -17.47 24.78 6.84
C SER A 94 -16.28 23.82 6.85
N PHE A 95 -16.44 22.60 7.39
CA PHE A 95 -15.41 21.57 7.35
C PHE A 95 -15.09 21.12 5.92
N LEU A 96 -16.11 20.87 5.09
CA LEU A 96 -15.91 20.55 3.67
C LEU A 96 -15.27 21.70 2.89
N ALA A 97 -15.61 22.95 3.20
CA ALA A 97 -14.98 24.11 2.58
C ALA A 97 -13.49 24.20 2.93
N LEU A 98 -13.10 23.92 4.18
CA LEU A 98 -11.70 23.87 4.59
C LEU A 98 -10.92 22.78 3.84
N LEU A 99 -11.49 21.58 3.67
CA LEU A 99 -10.88 20.50 2.89
C LEU A 99 -10.63 20.90 1.44
N LEU A 100 -11.64 21.50 0.80
CA LEU A 100 -11.52 21.96 -0.59
C LEU A 100 -10.49 23.07 -0.75
N LEU A 101 -10.44 24.02 0.18
CA LEU A 101 -9.46 25.11 0.16
C LEU A 101 -8.03 24.58 0.38
N GLY A 102 -7.83 23.66 1.32
CA GLY A 102 -6.55 23.01 1.55
C GLY A 102 -6.04 22.26 0.31
N MET A 103 -6.92 21.48 -0.32
CA MET A 103 -6.60 20.78 -1.57
C MET A 103 -6.25 21.76 -2.71
N PHE A 104 -6.99 22.87 -2.85
CA PHE A 104 -6.70 23.87 -3.88
C PHE A 104 -5.36 24.58 -3.65
N HIS A 105 -5.01 24.85 -2.39
CA HIS A 105 -3.71 25.41 -2.03
C HIS A 105 -2.56 24.47 -2.41
N GLU A 106 -2.64 23.19 -2.03
CA GLU A 106 -1.62 22.18 -2.36
C GLU A 106 -1.48 21.94 -3.86
N TRP A 107 -2.59 22.03 -4.61
CA TRP A 107 -2.55 21.97 -6.07
C TRP A 107 -1.80 23.17 -6.65
N ASN A 108 -2.08 24.39 -6.17
CA ASN A 108 -1.39 25.58 -6.68
C ASN A 108 0.13 25.58 -6.38
N GLU A 109 0.55 24.90 -5.31
CA GLU A 109 1.98 24.68 -4.99
C GLU A 109 2.63 23.56 -5.84
N GLY A 110 1.88 22.91 -6.73
CA GLY A 110 2.40 21.87 -7.61
C GLY A 110 2.73 20.56 -6.91
N ALA A 111 2.25 20.35 -5.68
CA ALA A 111 2.51 19.12 -4.91
C ALA A 111 1.93 17.86 -5.60
N LEU A 112 0.92 18.06 -6.45
CA LEU A 112 0.23 17.01 -7.21
C LEU A 112 0.81 16.78 -8.62
N ASP A 113 1.72 17.64 -9.08
CA ASP A 113 2.25 17.56 -10.45
C ASP A 113 3.34 16.49 -10.55
N TRP A 114 3.05 15.44 -11.31
CA TRP A 114 3.97 14.32 -11.51
C TRP A 114 5.12 14.68 -12.48
N PHE A 115 4.82 15.47 -13.51
CA PHE A 115 5.78 15.87 -14.53
C PHE A 115 6.07 17.36 -14.42
N SER A 116 7.30 17.71 -14.08
CA SER A 116 7.81 19.05 -14.36
C SER A 116 8.34 19.02 -15.78
N THR A 117 7.67 19.70 -16.70
CA THR A 117 8.34 20.23 -17.89
C THR A 117 9.32 21.32 -17.50
#